data_AF-A0A6H5GK94-F1
#
_entry.id   AF-A0A6H5GK94-F1
#
_cell.length_a   1.000
_cell.length_b   1.000
_cell.length_c   1.000
_cell.angle_alpha   90.00
_cell.angle_beta   90.00
_cell.angle_gamma   90.00
#
_symmetry.space_group_name_H-M   'P 1'
#
loop_
_entity.id
_entity.type
_entity.pdbx_description
1 polymer ?
#
loop_
_entity_poly.entity_id
_entity_poly.type
_entity_poly.pdbx_seq_one_letter_code
_entity_poly.pdbx_strand_id
1 'polypeptide(L)'
;MFKKFDEKESISCSQQLKSSVQKGIRNKLLEQFPGIEEYIDSILPKKDNFRMLKCHDHIEIIVNGGGELLFFRQRDGPWMPTLRLLHKYPFLLPHEQVDK
;
A
#
# COMPACT_ATOMS: atom_id res chain seq x y z
N MET A 1 14.15 -3.78 1.92
CA MET A 1 13.34 -2.77 2.63
C MET A 1 13.02 -3.19 4.06
N PHE A 2 12.38 -4.34 4.32
CA PHE A 2 11.87 -4.67 5.67
C PHE A 2 12.66 -5.72 6.49
N LYS A 3 13.90 -6.07 6.12
CA LYS A 3 14.66 -7.18 6.75
C LYS A 3 14.90 -7.00 8.26
N LYS A 4 15.11 -5.76 8.71
CA LYS A 4 15.34 -5.39 10.12
C LYS A 4 14.21 -4.51 10.67
N PHE A 5 13.03 -4.56 10.04
CA PHE A 5 11.90 -3.74 10.45
C PHE A 5 11.24 -4.35 11.68
N ASP A 6 11.05 -3.55 12.71
CA ASP A 6 10.26 -3.88 13.90
C ASP A 6 9.11 -2.88 14.04
N GLU A 7 7.90 -3.37 14.27
CA GLU A 7 6.69 -2.52 14.33
C GLU A 7 6.75 -1.47 15.43
N LYS A 8 7.28 -1.81 16.61
CA LYS A 8 7.30 -0.92 17.78
C LYS A 8 8.39 0.14 17.67
N GLU A 9 9.51 -0.21 17.05
CA GLU A 9 10.66 0.69 16.93
C GLU A 9 10.66 1.50 15.63
N SER A 10 10.14 0.93 14.53
CA SER A 10 10.31 1.51 13.19
C SER A 10 9.16 2.42 12.75
N ILE A 11 8.03 2.41 13.45
CA ILE A 11 6.89 3.30 13.15
C ILE A 11 7.02 4.58 13.98
N SER A 12 7.21 5.70 13.29
CA SER A 12 7.37 7.00 13.95
C SER A 12 6.03 7.72 14.15
N CYS A 13 5.10 7.59 13.21
CA CYS A 13 3.81 8.30 13.27
C CYS A 13 2.73 7.57 12.47
N SER A 14 1.49 7.66 12.93
CA SER A 14 0.29 7.22 12.20
C SER A 14 -0.61 8.42 11.92
N GLN A 15 -0.91 8.67 10.65
CA GLN A 15 -1.73 9.80 10.20
C GLN A 15 -2.99 9.32 9.48
N GLN A 16 -4.18 9.78 9.90
CA GLN A 16 -5.41 9.50 9.15
C GLN A 16 -5.41 10.25 7.80
N LEU A 17 -5.72 9.54 6.73
CA LEU A 17 -5.74 10.11 5.38
C LEU A 17 -7.01 10.91 5.13
N LYS A 18 -6.84 12.16 4.68
CA LYS A 18 -7.93 13.00 4.18
C LYS A 18 -8.46 12.47 2.85
N SER A 19 -9.75 12.70 2.57
CA SER A 19 -10.42 12.25 1.33
C SER A 19 -9.72 12.70 0.04
N SER A 20 -9.18 13.93 0.00
CA SER A 20 -8.43 14.43 -1.16
C SER A 20 -7.15 13.64 -1.43
N VAL A 21 -6.41 13.28 -0.37
CA VAL A 21 -5.18 12.49 -0.46
C VAL A 21 -5.52 11.06 -0.88
N GLN A 22 -6.57 10.46 -0.32
CA GLN A 22 -7.05 9.14 -0.72
C GLN A 22 -7.40 9.09 -2.21
N LYS A 23 -8.12 10.10 -2.72
CA LYS A 23 -8.44 10.22 -4.16
C LYS A 23 -7.16 10.30 -5.00
N GLY A 24 -6.18 11.10 -4.58
CA GLY A 24 -4.89 11.21 -5.27
C GLY A 24 -4.12 9.90 -5.31
N ILE A 25 -4.09 9.15 -4.21
CA ILE A 25 -3.45 7.82 -4.14
C ILE A 25 -4.17 6.85 -5.07
N ARG A 26 -5.51 6.83 -5.04
CA ARG A 26 -6.32 5.94 -5.88
C ARG A 26 -6.05 6.16 -7.37
N ASN A 27 -5.96 7.42 -7.81
CA ASN A 27 -5.62 7.73 -9.19
C ASN A 27 -4.21 7.22 -9.57
N LYS A 28 -3.22 7.43 -8.70
CA LYS A 28 -1.85 6.92 -8.92
C LYS A 28 -1.82 5.38 -9.02
N LEU A 29 -2.61 4.68 -8.22
CA LEU A 29 -2.68 3.22 -8.27
C LEU A 29 -3.35 2.71 -9.55
N LEU A 30 -4.37 3.41 -10.05
CA LEU A 30 -5.00 3.08 -11.34
C LEU A 30 -4.03 3.29 -12.51
N GLU A 31 -3.20 4.34 -12.45
CA GLU A 31 -2.14 4.59 -13.43
C GLU A 31 -1.04 3.52 -13.36
N GLN A 32 -0.64 3.09 -12.16
CA GLN A 32 0.45 2.12 -11.97
C GLN A 32 0.03 0.67 -12.22
N PHE A 33 -1.21 0.31 -11.92
CA PHE A 33 -1.73 -1.05 -11.99
C PHE A 33 -3.04 -1.07 -12.77
N PRO A 34 -3.03 -1.03 -14.12
CA PRO A 34 -4.27 -0.95 -14.90
C PRO A 34 -5.28 -2.06 -14.58
N GLY A 35 -4.81 -3.28 -14.27
CA GLY A 35 -5.67 -4.40 -13.88
C GLY A 35 -6.37 -4.26 -12.52
N ILE A 36 -6.07 -3.21 -11.73
CA ILE A 36 -6.71 -2.98 -10.43
C ILE A 36 -8.09 -2.34 -10.53
N GLU A 37 -8.47 -1.80 -11.70
CA GLU A 37 -9.66 -0.94 -11.85
C GLU A 37 -10.94 -1.59 -11.31
N GLU A 38 -11.19 -2.85 -11.64
CA GLU A 38 -12.39 -3.58 -11.21
C GLU A 38 -12.38 -3.91 -9.70
N TYR A 39 -11.21 -3.89 -9.06
CA TYR A 39 -11.00 -4.31 -7.67
C TYR A 39 -10.70 -3.15 -6.73
N ILE A 40 -10.48 -1.94 -7.26
CA ILE A 40 -10.01 -0.80 -6.47
C ILE A 40 -11.03 -0.35 -5.41
N ASP A 41 -12.33 -0.55 -5.63
CA ASP A 41 -13.36 -0.29 -4.63
C ASP A 41 -13.39 -1.34 -3.51
N SER A 42 -12.91 -2.56 -3.76
CA SER A 42 -12.75 -3.57 -2.72
C SER A 42 -11.47 -3.39 -1.91
N ILE A 43 -10.39 -2.88 -2.53
CA ILE A 43 -9.10 -2.67 -1.89
C ILE A 43 -9.06 -1.33 -1.14
N LEU A 44 -9.54 -0.26 -1.78
CA LEU A 44 -9.61 1.11 -1.25
C LEU A 44 -11.04 1.67 -1.34
N PRO A 45 -12.01 1.15 -0.53
CA PRO A 45 -13.36 1.68 -0.49
C PRO A 45 -13.41 3.18 -0.17
N LYS A 46 -14.24 3.95 -0.90
CA LYS A 46 -14.30 5.43 -0.76
C LYS A 46 -14.71 5.94 0.63
N LYS A 47 -15.36 5.10 1.44
CA LYS A 47 -15.90 5.47 2.77
C LYS A 47 -15.07 4.93 3.94
N ASP A 48 -13.96 4.24 3.66
CA ASP A 48 -13.16 3.63 4.72
C ASP A 48 -12.15 4.62 5.33
N ASN A 49 -11.77 4.35 6.58
CA ASN A 49 -10.84 5.15 7.35
C ASN A 49 -9.40 4.66 7.16
N PHE A 50 -8.73 5.16 6.12
CA PHE A 50 -7.33 4.83 5.88
C PHE A 50 -6.38 5.62 6.77
N ARG A 51 -5.31 4.96 7.20
CA ARG A 51 -4.17 5.56 7.89
C ARG A 51 -2.91 5.37 7.07
N MET A 52 -2.05 6.37 7.10
CA MET A 52 -0.68 6.31 6.60
C MET A 52 0.26 6.14 7.79
N LEU A 53 0.95 5.01 7.85
CA LEU A 53 2.04 4.80 8.78
C LEU A 53 3.31 5.39 8.16
N LYS A 54 3.93 6.32 8.88
CA LYS A 54 5.25 6.86 8.55
C LYS A 54 6.29 6.12 9.38
N CYS A 55 7.21 5.50 8.69
CA CYS A 55 8.25 4.68 9.27
C CYS A 55 9.63 5.29 9.05
N HIS A 56 10.64 4.71 9.70
CA HIS A 56 12.04 4.98 9.40
C HIS A 56 12.37 4.71 7.91
N ASP A 57 13.49 5.27 7.45
CA ASP A 57 13.94 5.21 6.05
C ASP A 57 12.97 5.81 5.03
N HIS A 58 12.08 6.71 5.49
CA HIS A 58 11.04 7.36 4.70
C HIS A 58 10.08 6.38 4.05
N ILE A 59 9.80 5.26 4.74
CA ILE A 59 8.80 4.31 4.28
C ILE A 59 7.42 4.80 4.72
N GLU A 60 6.46 4.72 3.82
CA GLU A 60 5.07 5.04 4.07
C GLU A 60 4.20 3.82 3.73
N ILE A 61 3.30 3.43 4.64
CA ILE A 61 2.43 2.25 4.49
C ILE A 61 0.98 2.65 4.65
N ILE A 62 0.13 2.28 3.69
CA ILE A 62 -1.32 2.48 3.74
C ILE A 62 -1.96 1.31 4.48
N VAL A 63 -2.78 1.65 5.47
CA VAL A 63 -3.51 0.71 6.31
C VAL A 63 -4.99 1.06 6.32
N ASN A 64 -5.86 0.06 6.16
CA ASN A 64 -7.31 0.27 6.22
C ASN A 64 -7.85 0.34 7.66
N GLY A 65 -9.15 0.58 7.81
CA GLY A 65 -9.80 0.64 9.13
C GLY A 65 -9.70 -0.67 9.91
N GLY A 66 -9.64 -1.80 9.20
CA GLY A 66 -9.49 -3.15 9.76
C GLY A 66 -8.05 -3.54 10.14
N GLY A 67 -7.06 -2.69 9.87
CA GLY A 67 -5.65 -2.97 10.17
C GLY A 67 -4.89 -3.75 9.08
N GLU A 68 -5.49 -3.97 7.91
CA GLU A 68 -4.82 -4.61 6.78
C GLU A 68 -3.84 -3.64 6.11
N LEU A 69 -2.61 -4.11 5.87
CA LEU A 69 -1.57 -3.38 5.16
C LEU A 69 -1.75 -3.58 3.65
N LEU A 70 -1.96 -2.50 2.91
CA LEU A 70 -2.33 -2.56 1.49
C LEU A 70 -1.14 -2.30 0.56
N PHE A 71 -0.62 -1.08 0.60
CA PHE A 71 0.49 -0.63 -0.23
C PHE A 71 1.54 0.07 0.62
N PHE A 72 2.79 0.03 0.16
CA PHE A 72 3.87 0.81 0.73
C PHE A 72 4.64 1.54 -0.37
N ARG A 73 5.31 2.62 0.01
CA ARG A 73 6.30 3.29 -0.83
C ARG A 73 7.46 3.75 0.02
N GLN A 74 8.59 4.00 -0.61
CA GLN A 74 9.73 4.64 0.04
C GLN A 74 9.98 5.99 -0.61
N ARG A 75 10.01 7.06 0.21
CA ARG A 75 10.03 8.45 -0.26
C ARG A 75 8.85 8.67 -1.23
N ASP A 76 9.07 9.41 -2.32
CA ASP A 76 8.09 9.59 -3.40
C ASP A 76 8.25 8.59 -4.54
N GLY A 77 8.74 7.38 -4.22
CA GLY A 77 8.80 6.27 -5.17
C GLY A 77 7.42 5.71 -5.55
N PRO A 78 7.39 4.70 -6.43
CA PRO A 78 6.17 4.01 -6.83
C PRO A 78 5.52 3.28 -5.65
N TRP A 79 4.21 3.11 -5.70
CA TRP A 79 3.51 2.24 -4.75
C TRP A 79 3.83 0.79 -5.06
N MET A 80 4.00 0.00 -4.01
CA MET A 80 4.23 -1.44 -4.08
C MET A 80 3.15 -2.14 -3.23
N PRO A 81 2.47 -3.16 -3.76
CA PRO A 81 1.51 -3.93 -2.97
C PRO A 81 2.25 -4.72 -1.89
N THR A 82 1.61 -4.93 -0.74
CA THR A 82 2.11 -5.92 0.23
C THR A 82 1.98 -7.32 -0.35
N LEU A 83 2.79 -8.26 0.14
CA LEU A 83 2.73 -9.65 -0.32
C LEU A 83 1.34 -10.28 -0.06
N ARG A 84 0.70 -9.91 1.05
CA ARG A 84 -0.68 -10.36 1.36
C ARG A 84 -1.68 -9.86 0.32
N LEU A 85 -1.58 -8.59 -0.07
CA LEU A 85 -2.43 -8.04 -1.11
C LEU A 85 -2.16 -8.69 -2.47
N LEU A 86 -0.88 -8.87 -2.82
CA LEU A 86 -0.46 -9.50 -4.06
C LEU A 86 -0.92 -10.97 -4.16
N HIS A 87 -0.86 -11.74 -3.07
CA HIS A 87 -1.39 -13.11 -3.07
C HIS A 87 -2.90 -13.18 -3.31
N LYS A 88 -3.66 -12.16 -2.87
CA LYS A 88 -5.10 -12.06 -3.13
C LYS A 88 -5.41 -11.62 -4.56
N TYR A 89 -4.54 -10.78 -5.14
CA TYR A 89 -4.67 -10.24 -6.49
C TYR A 89 -3.35 -10.40 -7.27
N PRO A 90 -3.01 -11.64 -7.71
CA PRO A 90 -1.70 -11.94 -8.30
C PRO A 90 -1.48 -11.27 -9.66
N PHE A 91 -2.54 -10.85 -10.34
CA PHE A 91 -2.48 -10.12 -11.61
C PHE A 91 -2.00 -8.67 -11.48
N LEU A 92 -1.79 -8.15 -10.26
CA LEU A 92 -1.31 -6.78 -10.05
C LEU A 92 0.12 -6.56 -10.56
N LEU A 93 0.95 -7.61 -10.57
CA LEU A 93 2.33 -7.54 -11.01
C LEU A 93 2.65 -8.73 -11.92
N PRO A 94 3.56 -8.56 -12.91
CA PRO A 94 4.09 -9.70 -13.64
C PRO A 94 4.84 -10.63 -12.67
N HIS A 95 4.69 -11.93 -12.88
CA HIS A 95 5.44 -12.91 -12.12
C HIS A 95 6.82 -13.10 -12.75
N GLU A 96 7.85 -13.20 -11.91
CA GLU A 96 9.18 -13.60 -12.32
C GLU A 96 9.54 -14.86 -11.55
N GLN A 97 9.85 -15.94 -12.28
CA GLN A 97 10.25 -17.20 -11.69
C GLN A 97 11.78 -17.27 -11.64
N VAL A 98 12.32 -17.39 -10.43
CA VAL A 98 13.75 -17.63 -10.22
C VAL A 98 14.07 -19.13 -10.26
N ASP A 99 15.33 -19.46 -10.50
CA ASP A 99 15.83 -20.83 -10.37
C ASP A 99 15.78 -21.29 -8.91
N LYS A 100 15.88 -22.60 -8.69
CA LYS A 100 15.83 -23.24 -7.37
C LYS A 100 17.11 -23.08 -6.56
#